data_AF-A0A2E9LYN4-F1
#
_entry.id   AF-A0A2E9LYN4-F1
#
_cell.length_a   1.000
_cell.length_b   1.000
_cell.length_c   1.000
_cell.angle_alpha   90.00
_cell.angle_beta   90.00
_cell.angle_gamma   90.00
#
_symmetry.space_group_name_H-M   'P 1'
#
loop_
_entity.id
_entity.type
_entity.pdbx_description
1 polymer ?
#
loop_
_entity_poly.entity_id
_entity_poly.type
_entity_poly.pdbx_seq_one_letter_code
_entity_poly.pdbx_strand_id
1 'polypeptide(L)'
;MSYFEDILETASTAGFNELALLVNPQSRMAEHLGLAEVAKELGMVVNMTTTHQVILSMSPTLLRNFDIISMSVDTERFANPERATTFVEKAAAYLDDNGWKGQFNVNLTYSVEVFDWVKDPSFIKRLDRRSSSISHLMMKPLAQNYGSMERFEELFQEAFELDHLDITGTKTQNQLTEPCTHHMLGLSRCYAGYEELSIDPNGQLSGCVFDKHDRDVSTVEKFKAFLDEWFERRAPMGHCALVQ
;
A
#
# COMPACT_ATOMS: atom_id res chain seq x y z
N MET A 1 -15.52 8.57 14.78
CA MET A 1 -15.70 8.45 13.32
C MET A 1 -15.71 9.82 12.64
N SER A 2 -16.37 10.85 13.20
CA SER A 2 -16.45 12.18 12.55
C SER A 2 -15.13 12.79 12.07
N TYR A 3 -14.06 12.73 12.87
CA TYR A 3 -12.78 13.39 12.49
C TYR A 3 -12.22 12.88 11.15
N PHE A 4 -12.08 11.57 10.95
CA PHE A 4 -11.49 11.03 9.71
C PHE A 4 -12.42 11.19 8.50
N GLU A 5 -13.73 11.19 8.72
CA GLU A 5 -14.72 11.50 7.68
C GLU A 5 -14.56 12.95 7.20
N ASP A 6 -14.48 13.90 8.14
CA ASP A 6 -14.25 15.32 7.82
C ASP A 6 -12.89 15.56 7.14
N ILE A 7 -11.85 14.79 7.51
CA ILE A 7 -10.54 14.81 6.84
C ILE A 7 -10.67 14.35 5.39
N LEU A 8 -11.41 13.27 5.11
CA LEU A 8 -11.63 12.77 3.75
C LEU A 8 -12.41 13.78 2.90
N GLU A 9 -13.46 14.39 3.44
CA GLU A 9 -14.21 15.44 2.74
C GLU A 9 -13.33 16.64 2.39
N THR A 10 -12.51 17.06 3.36
CA THR A 10 -11.56 18.15 3.18
C THR A 10 -10.52 17.81 2.11
N ALA A 11 -9.97 16.60 2.14
CA ALA A 11 -9.02 16.13 1.14
C ALA A 11 -9.66 16.03 -0.26
N SER A 12 -10.85 15.44 -0.37
CA SER A 12 -11.60 15.33 -1.62
C SER A 12 -11.87 16.72 -2.24
N THR A 13 -12.30 17.69 -1.43
CA THR A 13 -12.51 19.08 -1.85
C THR A 13 -11.23 19.74 -2.36
N ALA A 14 -10.08 19.37 -1.78
CA ALA A 14 -8.76 19.82 -2.19
C ALA A 14 -8.22 19.14 -3.47
N GLY A 15 -8.98 18.23 -4.08
CA GLY A 15 -8.64 17.58 -5.35
C GLY A 15 -7.97 16.21 -5.21
N PHE A 16 -7.87 15.69 -3.99
CA PHE A 16 -7.40 14.33 -3.77
C PHE A 16 -8.47 13.32 -4.18
N ASN A 17 -8.05 12.24 -4.85
CA ASN A 17 -8.97 11.29 -5.50
C ASN A 17 -8.78 9.83 -5.06
N GLU A 18 -7.89 9.55 -4.11
CA GLU A 18 -7.61 8.20 -3.60
C GLU A 18 -7.52 8.20 -2.07
N LEU A 19 -8.03 7.13 -1.46
CA LEU A 19 -7.81 6.74 -0.07
C LEU A 19 -7.07 5.42 -0.06
N ALA A 20 -5.84 5.40 0.48
CA ALA A 20 -5.05 4.19 0.65
C ALA A 20 -4.92 3.80 2.13
N LEU A 21 -5.54 2.69 2.55
CA LEU A 21 -5.52 2.20 3.93
C LEU A 21 -4.42 1.13 4.15
N LEU A 22 -3.57 1.31 5.16
CA LEU A 22 -2.60 0.30 5.59
C LEU A 22 -3.15 -0.46 6.80
N VAL A 23 -3.55 -1.73 6.61
CA VAL A 23 -4.31 -2.49 7.61
C VAL A 23 -3.59 -3.78 7.98
N ASN A 24 -3.09 -3.86 9.22
CA ASN A 24 -2.59 -5.09 9.84
C ASN A 24 -3.65 -5.62 10.82
N PRO A 25 -3.83 -6.95 10.98
CA PRO A 25 -4.72 -7.54 11.99
C PRO A 25 -4.61 -6.97 13.41
N GLN A 26 -3.43 -6.47 13.80
CA GLN A 26 -3.18 -5.89 15.12
C GLN A 26 -3.28 -4.36 15.15
N SER A 27 -3.50 -3.72 13.99
CA SER A 27 -3.60 -2.27 13.88
C SER A 27 -4.99 -1.79 14.31
N ARG A 28 -5.04 -0.63 14.98
CA ARG A 28 -6.29 0.09 15.25
C ARG A 28 -7.00 0.50 13.95
N MET A 29 -6.31 0.50 12.81
CA MET A 29 -6.91 0.78 11.50
C MET A 29 -7.97 -0.23 11.07
N ALA A 30 -7.97 -1.44 11.64
CA ALA A 30 -9.07 -2.38 11.41
C ALA A 30 -10.44 -1.81 11.87
N GLU A 31 -10.45 -0.93 12.88
CA GLU A 31 -11.66 -0.25 13.38
C GLU A 31 -12.14 0.87 12.45
N HIS A 32 -11.30 1.30 11.51
CA HIS A 32 -11.55 2.41 10.60
C HIS A 32 -11.85 1.96 9.16
N LEU A 33 -12.05 0.67 8.92
CA LEU A 33 -12.38 0.15 7.58
C LEU A 33 -13.68 0.75 7.00
N GLY A 34 -14.58 1.25 7.84
CA GLY A 34 -15.79 1.98 7.41
C GLY A 34 -15.50 3.26 6.61
N LEU A 35 -14.30 3.83 6.72
CA LEU A 35 -13.88 4.98 5.91
C LEU A 35 -13.85 4.68 4.41
N ALA A 36 -13.72 3.41 4.03
CA ALA A 36 -13.82 2.99 2.64
C ALA A 36 -15.17 3.37 2.02
N GLU A 37 -16.27 3.21 2.76
CA GLU A 37 -17.62 3.57 2.28
C GLU A 37 -17.71 5.08 2.03
N VAL A 38 -17.25 5.88 2.99
CA VAL A 38 -17.25 7.35 2.91
C VAL A 38 -16.40 7.84 1.73
N ALA A 39 -15.21 7.28 1.53
CA ALA A 39 -14.37 7.63 0.39
C ALA A 39 -15.03 7.27 -0.96
N LYS A 40 -15.74 6.14 -1.06
CA LYS A 40 -16.51 5.78 -2.26
C LYS A 40 -17.64 6.77 -2.54
N GLU A 41 -18.35 7.21 -1.50
CA GLU A 41 -19.40 8.23 -1.64
C GLU A 41 -18.86 9.57 -2.15
N LEU A 42 -17.61 9.91 -1.77
CA LEU A 42 -16.88 11.08 -2.26
C LEU A 42 -16.27 10.88 -3.67
N GLY A 43 -16.54 9.75 -4.32
CA GLY A 43 -16.04 9.45 -5.67
C GLY A 43 -14.55 9.12 -5.74
N MET A 44 -13.93 8.80 -4.60
CA MET A 44 -12.51 8.43 -4.53
C MET A 44 -12.29 6.96 -4.92
N VAL A 45 -11.07 6.66 -5.36
CA VAL A 45 -10.54 5.31 -5.44
C VAL A 45 -10.17 4.85 -4.03
N VAL A 46 -10.53 3.63 -3.66
CA VAL A 46 -10.19 3.08 -2.34
C VAL A 46 -9.26 1.89 -2.52
N ASN A 47 -8.06 2.05 -1.97
CA ASN A 47 -6.97 1.10 -2.00
C ASN A 47 -6.69 0.61 -0.57
N MET A 48 -6.37 -0.67 -0.42
CA MET A 48 -5.96 -1.21 0.87
C MET A 48 -4.75 -2.11 0.71
N THR A 49 -3.73 -1.90 1.53
CA THR A 49 -2.65 -2.88 1.73
C THR A 49 -2.88 -3.61 3.04
N THR A 50 -2.95 -4.94 2.99
CA THR A 50 -3.31 -5.75 4.16
C THR A 50 -2.71 -7.15 4.14
N THR A 51 -3.17 -8.01 5.05
CA THR A 51 -2.80 -9.43 5.19
C THR A 51 -3.97 -10.32 4.79
N HIS A 52 -3.70 -11.59 4.47
CA HIS A 52 -4.76 -12.55 4.15
C HIS A 52 -5.80 -12.70 5.26
N GLN A 53 -5.41 -12.61 6.54
CA GLN A 53 -6.35 -12.76 7.65
C GLN A 53 -7.42 -11.67 7.64
N VAL A 54 -7.04 -10.43 7.32
CA VAL A 54 -8.00 -9.32 7.21
C VAL A 54 -8.95 -9.56 6.05
N ILE A 55 -8.42 -9.90 4.87
CA ILE A 55 -9.23 -10.19 3.67
C ILE A 55 -10.31 -11.25 3.98
N LEU A 56 -9.90 -12.36 4.60
CA LEU A 56 -10.80 -13.47 4.94
C LEU A 56 -11.83 -13.13 6.04
N SER A 57 -11.64 -12.03 6.77
CA SER A 57 -12.54 -11.58 7.82
C SER A 57 -13.52 -10.48 7.38
N MET A 58 -13.29 -9.86 6.22
CA MET A 58 -14.12 -8.76 5.73
C MET A 58 -15.48 -9.25 5.27
N SER A 59 -16.54 -8.52 5.59
CA SER A 59 -17.86 -8.85 5.06
C SER A 59 -17.95 -8.54 3.55
N PRO A 60 -18.81 -9.24 2.80
CA PRO A 60 -19.01 -8.95 1.38
C PRO A 60 -19.51 -7.52 1.11
N THR A 61 -20.23 -6.92 2.05
CA THR A 61 -20.66 -5.53 1.97
C THR A 61 -19.47 -4.59 2.04
N LEU A 62 -18.55 -4.82 2.98
CA LEU A 62 -17.35 -4.00 3.14
C LEU A 62 -16.41 -4.15 1.94
N LEU A 63 -16.23 -5.36 1.41
CA LEU A 63 -15.37 -5.62 0.25
C LEU A 63 -15.73 -4.76 -0.97
N ARG A 64 -17.01 -4.45 -1.18
CA ARG A 64 -17.49 -3.65 -2.32
C ARG A 64 -16.98 -2.22 -2.31
N ASN A 65 -16.52 -1.73 -1.15
CA ASN A 65 -16.01 -0.38 -1.00
C ASN A 65 -14.52 -0.27 -1.37
N PHE A 66 -13.86 -1.38 -1.74
CA PHE A 66 -12.45 -1.38 -2.13
C PHE A 66 -12.33 -1.63 -3.63
N ASP A 67 -11.67 -0.71 -4.33
CA ASP A 67 -11.32 -0.86 -5.74
C ASP A 67 -10.04 -1.69 -5.90
N ILE A 68 -9.11 -1.58 -4.93
CA ILE A 68 -7.81 -2.24 -4.95
C ILE A 68 -7.55 -2.88 -3.58
N ILE A 69 -7.15 -4.15 -3.59
CA ILE A 69 -6.69 -4.86 -2.38
C ILE A 69 -5.31 -5.46 -2.67
N SER A 70 -4.32 -5.03 -1.91
CA SER A 70 -2.94 -5.50 -2.01
C SER A 70 -2.59 -6.34 -0.79
N MET A 71 -2.20 -7.61 -0.99
CA MET A 71 -1.84 -8.54 0.09
C MET A 71 -0.32 -8.57 0.29
N SER A 72 0.13 -8.27 1.50
CA SER A 72 1.55 -8.37 1.88
C SER A 72 2.00 -9.81 2.08
N VAL A 73 3.14 -10.17 1.48
CA VAL A 73 3.81 -11.46 1.56
C VAL A 73 5.23 -11.26 2.09
N ASP A 74 5.52 -11.84 3.25
CA ASP A 74 6.82 -11.77 3.91
C ASP A 74 7.10 -13.01 4.77
N THR A 75 8.31 -13.08 5.33
CA THR A 75 8.74 -14.23 6.15
C THR A 75 8.30 -14.20 7.60
N GLU A 76 7.76 -13.07 8.09
CA GLU A 76 7.13 -13.03 9.43
C GLU A 76 5.76 -13.72 9.41
N ARG A 77 5.08 -13.71 8.25
CA ARG A 77 3.75 -14.27 8.06
C ARG A 77 3.78 -15.65 7.43
N PHE A 78 4.77 -15.93 6.59
CA PHE A 78 4.87 -17.17 5.83
C PHE A 78 6.24 -17.81 6.01
N ALA A 79 6.27 -19.08 6.38
CA ALA A 79 7.52 -19.80 6.61
C ALA A 79 8.24 -20.23 5.31
N ASN A 80 7.51 -20.31 4.19
CA ASN A 80 8.02 -20.82 2.90
C ASN A 80 7.11 -20.35 1.74
N PRO A 81 7.60 -20.41 0.48
CA PRO A 81 6.86 -19.97 -0.70
C PRO A 81 5.57 -20.78 -0.95
N GLU A 82 5.55 -22.08 -0.61
CA GLU A 82 4.35 -22.91 -0.75
C GLU A 82 3.21 -22.40 0.14
N ARG A 83 3.54 -22.01 1.38
CA ARG A 83 2.56 -21.46 2.32
C ARG A 83 2.11 -20.08 1.87
N ALA A 84 3.02 -19.22 1.41
CA ALA A 84 2.67 -17.91 0.85
C ALA A 84 1.67 -18.05 -0.32
N THR A 85 2.01 -18.86 -1.33
CA THR A 85 1.12 -19.13 -2.48
C THR A 85 -0.23 -19.72 -2.07
N THR A 86 -0.25 -20.67 -1.12
CA THR A 86 -1.51 -21.25 -0.60
C THR A 86 -2.44 -20.19 0.01
N PHE A 87 -1.89 -19.22 0.76
CA PHE A 87 -2.71 -18.18 1.38
C PHE A 87 -3.13 -17.08 0.40
N VAL A 88 -2.30 -16.76 -0.59
CA VAL A 88 -2.68 -15.89 -1.71
C VAL A 88 -3.83 -16.52 -2.51
N GLU A 89 -3.74 -17.81 -2.83
CA GLU A 89 -4.82 -18.55 -3.51
C GLU A 89 -6.11 -18.55 -2.69
N LYS A 90 -6.03 -18.72 -1.36
CA LYS A 90 -7.20 -18.64 -0.47
C LYS A 90 -7.83 -17.24 -0.43
N ALA A 91 -7.01 -16.19 -0.36
CA ALA A 91 -7.49 -14.81 -0.35
C ALA A 91 -8.16 -14.46 -1.68
N ALA A 92 -7.54 -14.80 -2.81
CA ALA A 92 -8.12 -14.59 -4.14
C ALA A 92 -9.44 -15.35 -4.31
N ALA A 93 -9.49 -16.63 -3.93
CA ALA A 93 -10.71 -17.43 -3.99
C ALA A 93 -11.84 -16.81 -3.13
N TYR A 94 -11.51 -16.30 -1.94
CA TYR A 94 -12.48 -15.61 -1.10
C TYR A 94 -13.04 -14.34 -1.75
N LEU A 95 -12.19 -13.54 -2.41
CA LEU A 95 -12.63 -12.36 -3.15
C LEU A 95 -13.57 -12.75 -4.31
N ASP A 96 -13.21 -13.79 -5.06
CA ASP A 96 -14.01 -14.33 -6.17
C ASP A 96 -15.37 -14.86 -5.69
N ASP A 97 -15.38 -15.68 -4.65
CA ASP A 97 -16.58 -16.31 -4.08
C ASP A 97 -17.58 -15.29 -3.52
N ASN A 98 -17.07 -14.12 -3.08
CA ASN A 98 -17.88 -13.00 -2.61
C ASN A 98 -18.22 -11.98 -3.71
N GLY A 99 -17.88 -12.30 -4.97
CA GLY A 99 -18.25 -11.52 -6.15
C GLY A 99 -17.54 -10.17 -6.25
N TRP A 100 -16.40 -9.99 -5.58
CA TRP A 100 -15.60 -8.78 -5.68
C TRP A 100 -15.01 -8.64 -7.09
N LYS A 101 -14.86 -7.39 -7.56
CA LYS A 101 -14.48 -7.06 -8.95
C LYS A 101 -13.32 -6.06 -9.06
N GLY A 102 -12.64 -5.79 -7.96
CA GLY A 102 -11.49 -4.89 -7.93
C GLY A 102 -10.19 -5.53 -8.42
N GLN A 103 -9.08 -4.81 -8.23
CA GLN A 103 -7.73 -5.27 -8.57
C GLN A 103 -7.06 -5.89 -7.34
N PHE A 104 -6.69 -7.17 -7.42
CA PHE A 104 -6.00 -7.86 -6.33
C PHE A 104 -4.51 -7.92 -6.61
N ASN A 105 -3.70 -7.30 -5.74
CA ASN A 105 -2.25 -7.26 -5.91
C ASN A 105 -1.55 -8.08 -4.83
N VAL A 106 -0.34 -8.54 -5.13
CA VAL A 106 0.55 -9.16 -4.14
C VAL A 106 1.73 -8.24 -3.91
N ASN A 107 1.91 -7.82 -2.67
CA ASN A 107 3.03 -6.99 -2.22
C ASN A 107 4.10 -7.88 -1.61
N LEU A 108 5.20 -8.11 -2.33
CA LEU A 108 6.36 -8.82 -1.79
C LEU A 108 7.16 -7.87 -0.90
N THR A 109 7.16 -8.11 0.41
CA THR A 109 8.05 -7.41 1.33
C THR A 109 9.36 -8.14 1.37
N TYR A 110 10.41 -7.50 0.86
CA TYR A 110 11.71 -8.14 0.74
C TYR A 110 12.22 -8.56 2.11
N SER A 111 12.87 -9.70 2.18
CA SER A 111 13.80 -10.13 3.23
C SER A 111 14.80 -11.02 2.51
N VAL A 112 15.93 -11.39 3.12
CA VAL A 112 16.90 -12.28 2.43
C VAL A 112 16.21 -13.54 1.91
N GLU A 113 15.29 -14.10 2.68
CA GLU A 113 14.52 -15.29 2.32
C GLU A 113 13.51 -15.02 1.20
N VAL A 114 12.81 -13.88 1.20
CA VAL A 114 11.89 -13.53 0.10
C VAL A 114 12.66 -13.29 -1.20
N PHE A 115 13.87 -12.71 -1.15
CA PHE A 115 14.74 -12.60 -2.33
C PHE A 115 15.10 -13.97 -2.92
N ASP A 116 15.32 -14.98 -2.08
CA ASP A 116 15.56 -16.34 -2.56
C ASP A 116 14.30 -16.97 -3.15
N TRP A 117 13.11 -16.66 -2.62
CA TRP A 117 11.85 -17.17 -3.19
C TRP A 117 11.58 -16.62 -4.58
N VAL A 118 11.86 -15.34 -4.84
CA VAL A 118 11.61 -14.72 -6.15
C VAL A 118 12.56 -15.20 -7.24
N LYS A 119 13.69 -15.82 -6.88
CA LYS A 119 14.61 -16.47 -7.84
C LYS A 119 14.00 -17.72 -8.48
N ASP A 120 12.96 -18.31 -7.86
CA ASP A 120 12.20 -19.40 -8.47
C ASP A 120 11.04 -18.84 -9.34
N PRO A 121 11.12 -18.96 -10.67
CA PRO A 121 10.05 -18.49 -11.56
C PRO A 121 8.71 -19.18 -11.30
N SER A 122 8.72 -20.39 -10.72
CA SER A 122 7.51 -21.15 -10.41
C SER A 122 6.69 -20.46 -9.31
N PHE A 123 7.36 -19.85 -8.33
CA PHE A 123 6.73 -19.09 -7.26
C PHE A 123 6.02 -17.85 -7.82
N ILE A 124 6.74 -17.03 -8.61
CA ILE A 124 6.20 -15.82 -9.24
C ILE A 124 5.00 -16.16 -10.14
N LYS A 125 5.14 -17.18 -10.98
CA LYS A 125 4.05 -17.64 -11.86
C LYS A 125 2.80 -18.07 -11.10
N ARG A 126 2.94 -18.61 -9.88
CA ARG A 126 1.78 -18.98 -9.06
C ARG A 126 1.09 -17.77 -8.45
N LEU A 127 1.84 -16.76 -8.02
CA LEU A 127 1.28 -15.50 -7.54
C LEU A 127 0.56 -14.76 -8.66
N ASP A 128 1.17 -14.70 -9.85
CA ASP A 128 0.64 -14.00 -11.02
C ASP A 128 -0.71 -14.57 -11.50
N ARG A 129 -0.89 -15.90 -11.43
CA ARG A 129 -2.16 -16.58 -11.78
C ARG A 129 -3.38 -16.10 -10.99
N ARG A 130 -3.16 -15.51 -9.81
CA ARG A 130 -4.23 -15.13 -8.89
C ARG A 130 -4.27 -13.64 -8.62
N SER A 131 -3.33 -12.88 -9.14
CA SER A 131 -3.23 -11.44 -8.90
C SER A 131 -3.31 -10.66 -10.21
N SER A 132 -3.74 -9.41 -10.11
CA SER A 132 -3.69 -8.41 -11.18
C SER A 132 -2.27 -7.88 -11.36
N SER A 133 -1.51 -7.80 -10.27
CA SER A 133 -0.10 -7.41 -10.29
C SER A 133 0.66 -7.99 -9.10
N ILE A 134 1.99 -8.08 -9.26
CA ILE A 134 2.93 -8.34 -8.17
C ILE A 134 3.76 -7.07 -8.02
N SER A 135 3.54 -6.36 -6.92
CA SER A 135 4.29 -5.16 -6.56
C SER A 135 5.29 -5.48 -5.46
N HIS A 136 6.40 -4.75 -5.47
CA HIS A 136 7.55 -5.08 -4.63
C HIS A 136 7.67 -4.01 -3.57
N LEU A 137 6.87 -4.15 -2.51
CA LEU A 137 6.73 -3.11 -1.50
C LEU A 137 7.60 -3.42 -0.28
N MET A 138 8.52 -2.48 -0.05
CA MET A 138 9.22 -2.17 1.21
C MET A 138 10.37 -3.08 1.63
N MET A 139 11.55 -2.47 1.79
CA MET A 139 12.48 -2.86 2.84
C MET A 139 11.78 -2.61 4.18
N LYS A 140 11.57 -3.64 5.00
CA LYS A 140 11.21 -3.41 6.40
C LYS A 140 12.38 -2.66 7.05
N PRO A 141 12.13 -1.60 7.82
CA PRO A 141 13.19 -0.89 8.57
C PRO A 141 13.81 -1.74 9.70
N LEU A 142 13.57 -3.05 9.73
CA LEU A 142 14.15 -3.97 10.69
C LEU A 142 15.45 -4.55 10.11
N ALA A 143 16.52 -3.79 10.30
CA ALA A 143 17.91 -4.12 10.00
C ALA A 143 18.39 -5.51 10.52
N GLN A 144 17.59 -6.22 11.32
CA GLN A 144 17.94 -7.53 11.86
C GLN A 144 17.88 -8.66 10.81
N ASN A 145 17.03 -8.56 9.78
CA ASN A 145 16.83 -9.64 8.81
C ASN A 145 17.52 -9.42 7.45
N TYR A 146 18.00 -8.22 7.17
CA TYR A 146 18.65 -7.87 5.89
C TYR A 146 20.18 -7.87 5.95
N GLY A 147 20.76 -7.88 7.15
CA GLY A 147 22.17 -7.55 7.30
C GLY A 147 22.41 -6.05 7.07
N SER A 148 23.44 -5.69 6.29
CA SER A 148 23.73 -4.30 5.94
C SER A 148 22.83 -3.78 4.81
N MET A 149 22.70 -2.46 4.69
CA MET A 149 22.04 -1.81 3.54
C MET A 149 22.68 -2.24 2.22
N GLU A 150 24.01 -2.38 2.19
CA GLU A 150 24.76 -2.89 1.04
C GLU A 150 24.27 -4.28 0.60
N ARG A 151 24.01 -5.18 1.57
CA ARG A 151 23.49 -6.52 1.25
C ARG A 151 22.08 -6.47 0.68
N PHE A 152 21.24 -5.55 1.15
CA PHE A 152 19.92 -5.32 0.58
C PHE A 152 20.03 -4.83 -0.87
N GLU A 153 20.90 -3.84 -1.13
CA GLU A 153 21.12 -3.29 -2.48
C GLU A 153 21.63 -4.36 -3.46
N GLU A 154 22.56 -5.22 -3.04
CA GLU A 154 23.02 -6.36 -3.84
C GLU A 154 21.88 -7.30 -4.23
N LEU A 155 21.08 -7.74 -3.25
CA LEU A 155 19.97 -8.66 -3.49
C LEU A 155 18.86 -8.02 -4.33
N PHE A 156 18.62 -6.72 -4.13
CA PHE A 156 17.69 -5.95 -4.92
C PHE A 156 18.14 -5.88 -6.39
N GLN A 157 19.41 -5.59 -6.63
CA GLN A 157 19.98 -5.58 -7.98
C GLN A 157 19.91 -6.96 -8.64
N GLU A 158 20.25 -8.04 -7.92
CA GLU A 158 20.09 -9.41 -8.41
C GLU A 158 18.64 -9.69 -8.84
N ALA A 159 17.66 -9.28 -8.02
CA ALA A 159 16.26 -9.48 -8.33
C ALA A 159 15.79 -8.60 -9.52
N PHE A 160 16.33 -7.39 -9.66
CA PHE A 160 16.02 -6.46 -10.75
C PHE A 160 16.43 -7.00 -12.11
N GLU A 161 17.46 -7.84 -12.15
CA GLU A 161 17.95 -8.48 -13.36
C GLU A 161 17.14 -9.74 -13.76
N LEU A 162 16.17 -10.17 -12.94
CA LEU A 162 15.30 -11.30 -13.25
C LEU A 162 14.24 -10.92 -14.29
N ASP A 163 14.31 -11.54 -15.46
CA ASP A 163 13.43 -11.29 -16.61
C ASP A 163 11.92 -11.52 -16.36
N HIS A 164 11.62 -12.46 -15.46
CA HIS A 164 10.28 -12.90 -15.09
C HIS A 164 9.68 -12.12 -13.92
N LEU A 165 10.40 -11.16 -13.36
CA LEU A 165 9.96 -10.33 -12.25
C LEU A 165 9.90 -8.86 -12.68
N ASP A 166 8.71 -8.26 -12.65
CA ASP A 166 8.58 -6.82 -12.89
C ASP A 166 8.67 -6.04 -11.58
N ILE A 167 9.91 -5.83 -11.10
CA ILE A 167 10.15 -5.09 -9.86
C ILE A 167 9.59 -3.67 -9.90
N THR A 168 9.66 -3.05 -11.07
CA THR A 168 9.29 -1.65 -11.28
C THR A 168 7.79 -1.40 -11.40
N GLY A 169 6.98 -2.46 -11.58
CA GLY A 169 5.55 -2.34 -11.88
C GLY A 169 5.26 -1.61 -13.21
N THR A 170 6.24 -1.51 -14.11
CA THR A 170 6.13 -0.74 -15.37
C THR A 170 5.39 -1.49 -16.47
N LYS A 171 5.28 -2.82 -16.39
CA LYS A 171 4.51 -3.65 -17.33
C LYS A 171 3.02 -3.67 -17.01
N THR A 172 2.64 -3.32 -15.78
CA THR A 172 1.24 -3.10 -15.37
C THR A 172 0.86 -1.65 -15.61
N GLN A 173 -0.19 -1.42 -16.40
CA GLN A 173 -0.64 -0.10 -16.88
C GLN A 173 -0.70 0.96 -15.75
N ASN A 174 0.34 1.79 -15.63
CA ASN A 174 0.39 3.14 -15.01
C ASN A 174 -0.32 3.40 -13.67
N GLN A 175 -0.85 2.41 -12.95
CA GLN A 175 -1.70 2.67 -11.78
C GLN A 175 -1.05 2.31 -10.45
N LEU A 176 0.09 1.62 -10.44
CA LEU A 176 0.80 1.21 -9.22
C LEU A 176 2.33 1.25 -9.42
N THR A 177 2.85 2.31 -10.06
CA THR A 177 4.31 2.47 -10.10
C THR A 177 4.81 2.69 -8.68
N GLU A 178 5.65 1.77 -8.21
CA GLU A 178 5.91 1.63 -6.79
C GLU A 178 6.68 2.84 -6.26
N PRO A 179 6.15 3.48 -5.22
CA PRO A 179 6.47 4.87 -5.03
C PRO A 179 7.82 5.02 -4.28
N CYS A 180 8.24 4.00 -3.50
CA CYS A 180 9.56 3.92 -2.85
C CYS A 180 10.67 3.66 -3.86
N THR A 181 10.42 2.81 -4.85
CA THR A 181 11.34 2.45 -5.94
C THR A 181 11.59 3.69 -6.77
N HIS A 182 10.57 4.49 -7.07
CA HIS A 182 10.77 5.79 -7.70
C HIS A 182 11.63 6.74 -6.87
N HIS A 183 11.49 6.78 -5.55
CA HIS A 183 12.36 7.59 -4.70
C HIS A 183 13.80 7.06 -4.64
N MET A 184 13.99 5.75 -4.45
CA MET A 184 15.31 5.09 -4.47
C MET A 184 16.01 5.32 -5.82
N LEU A 185 15.26 5.35 -6.92
CA LEU A 185 15.76 5.66 -8.27
C LEU A 185 15.88 7.17 -8.55
N GLY A 186 15.57 8.05 -7.58
CA GLY A 186 15.63 9.51 -7.74
C GLY A 186 14.55 10.11 -8.66
N LEU A 187 13.54 9.32 -9.02
CA LEU A 187 12.42 9.69 -9.89
C LEU A 187 11.29 10.41 -9.15
N SER A 188 11.28 10.40 -7.81
CA SER A 188 10.27 11.07 -6.98
C SER A 188 10.88 11.76 -5.75
N ARG A 189 10.30 12.90 -5.35
CA ARG A 189 10.65 13.66 -4.13
C ARG A 189 9.98 13.15 -2.86
N CYS A 190 9.04 12.22 -3.00
CA CYS A 190 8.43 11.49 -1.91
C CYS A 190 8.71 10.00 -2.17
N TYR A 191 8.85 9.17 -1.14
CA TYR A 191 8.72 7.71 -1.28
C TYR A 191 7.34 7.30 -1.80
N ALA A 192 6.50 8.27 -2.19
CA ALA A 192 5.58 8.05 -3.25
C ALA A 192 5.48 9.07 -4.38
N GLY A 193 5.59 8.58 -5.62
CA GLY A 193 5.32 9.37 -6.81
C GLY A 193 3.92 10.00 -6.73
N TYR A 194 3.85 11.31 -6.98
CA TYR A 194 2.66 12.16 -6.90
C TYR A 194 2.14 12.40 -5.47
N GLU A 195 2.74 13.40 -4.81
CA GLU A 195 2.25 14.19 -3.67
C GLU A 195 1.19 13.55 -2.72
N GLU A 196 1.59 12.53 -1.96
CA GLU A 196 0.76 11.88 -0.93
C GLU A 196 0.81 12.56 0.46
N LEU A 197 -0.20 12.30 1.31
CA LEU A 197 -0.29 12.81 2.70
C LEU A 197 -0.65 11.71 3.70
N SER A 198 0.32 11.20 4.44
CA SER A 198 0.08 10.18 5.47
C SER A 198 -0.33 10.84 6.79
N ILE A 199 -1.43 10.41 7.41
CA ILE A 199 -1.88 10.88 8.72
C ILE A 199 -1.98 9.69 9.67
N ASP A 200 -1.34 9.68 10.84
CA ASP A 200 -1.48 8.58 11.79
C ASP A 200 -2.83 8.62 12.56
N PRO A 201 -3.21 7.55 13.31
CA PRO A 201 -4.42 7.54 14.14
C PRO A 201 -4.53 8.66 15.18
N ASN A 202 -3.42 9.32 15.53
CA ASN A 202 -3.36 10.43 16.48
C ASN A 202 -3.45 11.80 15.78
N GLY A 203 -3.64 11.82 14.46
CA GLY A 203 -3.69 13.04 13.66
C GLY A 203 -2.34 13.70 13.49
N GLN A 204 -1.23 12.94 13.47
CA GLN A 204 0.07 13.43 13.05
C GLN A 204 0.23 13.20 11.54
N LEU A 205 0.62 14.22 10.79
CA LEU A 205 0.77 14.20 9.34
C LEU A 205 2.24 14.13 8.94
N SER A 206 2.46 13.46 7.82
CA SER A 206 3.69 13.45 7.06
C SER A 206 3.38 13.64 5.57
N GLY A 207 4.27 14.32 4.84
CA GLY A 207 4.22 14.41 3.37
C GLY A 207 4.64 13.12 2.66
N CYS A 208 4.95 12.07 3.42
CA CYS A 208 5.35 10.76 2.95
C CYS A 208 5.09 9.68 4.02
N VAL A 209 4.62 8.49 3.63
CA VAL A 209 4.32 7.37 4.56
C VAL A 209 5.54 6.88 5.35
N PHE A 210 6.76 7.14 4.88
CA PHE A 210 8.01 6.69 5.51
C PHE A 210 8.73 7.78 6.28
N ASP A 211 8.30 9.02 6.11
CA ASP A 211 8.82 10.15 6.87
C ASP A 211 8.16 10.18 8.25
N LYS A 212 8.85 10.84 9.17
CA LYS A 212 8.32 11.03 10.53
C LYS A 212 7.05 11.87 10.48
N HIS A 213 5.95 11.37 11.03
CA HIS A 213 4.75 12.16 11.31
C HIS A 213 5.04 13.16 12.43
N ASP A 214 5.45 14.37 12.05
CA ASP A 214 5.87 15.43 12.97
C ASP A 214 4.96 16.67 12.93
N ARG A 215 3.96 16.67 12.04
CA ARG A 215 3.02 17.77 11.91
C ARG A 215 1.66 17.45 12.51
N ASP A 216 1.30 18.15 13.57
CA ASP A 216 0.01 17.97 14.23
C ASP A 216 -1.15 18.52 13.37
N VAL A 217 -2.02 17.61 12.91
CA VAL A 217 -3.28 17.89 12.23
C VAL A 217 -4.47 17.27 12.94
N SER A 218 -4.38 17.00 14.25
CA SER A 218 -5.39 16.35 15.11
C SER A 218 -6.80 16.97 15.15
N THR A 219 -7.04 18.04 14.38
CA THR A 219 -8.33 18.69 14.18
C THR A 219 -8.47 19.06 12.70
N VAL A 220 -9.69 19.03 12.18
CA VAL A 220 -9.99 19.35 10.78
C VAL A 220 -9.47 20.74 10.38
N GLU A 221 -9.55 21.73 11.29
CA GLU A 221 -9.06 23.09 11.07
C GLU A 221 -7.54 23.13 10.86
N LYS A 222 -6.79 22.34 11.63
CA LYS A 222 -5.33 22.22 11.45
C LYS A 222 -4.98 21.55 10.12
N PHE A 223 -5.76 20.56 9.71
CA PHE A 223 -5.57 19.93 8.40
C PHE A 223 -5.87 20.89 7.25
N LYS A 224 -6.97 21.65 7.32
CA LYS A 224 -7.29 22.71 6.35
C LYS A 224 -6.17 23.74 6.26
N ALA A 225 -5.69 24.25 7.39
CA ALA A 225 -4.58 25.19 7.43
C ALA A 225 -3.27 24.60 6.86
N PHE A 226 -3.03 23.30 7.06
CA PHE A 226 -1.92 22.59 6.40
C PHE A 226 -2.08 22.60 4.88
N LEU A 227 -3.26 22.23 4.37
CA LEU A 227 -3.52 22.18 2.94
C LEU A 227 -3.36 23.56 2.31
N ASP A 228 -3.91 24.61 2.92
CA ASP A 228 -3.76 25.98 2.44
C ASP A 228 -2.27 26.38 2.31
N GLU A 229 -1.46 26.11 3.35
CA GLU A 229 -0.01 26.35 3.31
C GLU A 229 0.69 25.48 2.25
N TRP A 230 0.27 24.22 2.11
CA TRP A 230 0.86 23.27 1.18
C TRP A 230 0.60 23.67 -0.27
N PHE A 231 -0.62 24.05 -0.61
CA PHE A 231 -1.02 24.52 -1.94
C PHE A 231 -0.46 25.89 -2.28
N GLU A 232 -0.34 26.82 -1.31
CA GLU A 232 0.34 28.11 -1.55
C GLU A 232 1.80 27.93 -1.99
N ARG A 233 2.42 26.80 -1.65
CA ARG A 233 3.81 26.49 -2.00
C ARG A 233 3.98 25.67 -3.29
N ARG A 234 2.91 25.15 -3.93
CA ARG A 234 3.00 24.24 -5.10
C ARG A 234 1.89 24.42 -6.16
N ALA A 235 2.19 23.99 -7.39
CA ALA A 235 1.22 23.92 -8.51
C ALA A 235 0.26 22.71 -8.36
N PRO A 236 -0.88 22.63 -9.10
CA PRO A 236 -2.00 21.72 -8.78
C PRO A 236 -1.65 20.22 -8.83
N MET A 237 -2.21 19.43 -7.90
CA MET A 237 -1.84 18.03 -7.62
C MET A 237 -2.92 17.00 -7.98
N GLY A 238 -2.52 15.71 -8.04
CA GLY A 238 -3.31 14.61 -8.62
C GLY A 238 -3.72 13.42 -7.73
N HIS A 239 -3.16 13.13 -6.54
CA HIS A 239 -3.49 11.90 -5.77
C HIS A 239 -3.22 12.02 -4.26
N CYS A 240 -3.94 11.29 -3.38
CA CYS A 240 -3.70 11.17 -1.92
C CYS A 240 -3.55 9.70 -1.52
N ALA A 241 -2.76 9.43 -0.48
CA ALA A 241 -2.75 8.17 0.25
C ALA A 241 -2.81 8.50 1.74
N LEU A 242 -3.71 7.89 2.53
CA LEU A 242 -3.99 8.26 3.93
C LEU A 242 -3.93 7.05 4.90
N VAL A 243 -3.02 7.15 5.88
CA VAL A 243 -2.97 6.49 7.21
C VAL A 243 -2.22 5.15 7.37
N GLN A 244 -1.27 5.19 8.31
CA GLN A 244 -0.50 4.08 8.89
C GLN A 244 -0.90 3.89 10.37
#